data_AF-A0A261B2J0-F1
#
_entry.id   AF-A0A261B2J0-F1
#
_cell.length_a   1.000
_cell.length_b   1.000
_cell.length_c   1.000
_cell.angle_alpha   90.00
_cell.angle_beta   90.00
_cell.angle_gamma   90.00
#
_symmetry.space_group_name_H-M   'P 1'
#
loop_
_entity.id
_entity.type
_entity.pdbx_description
1 polymer ?
#
loop_
_entity_poly.entity_id
_entity_poly.type
_entity_poly.pdbx_seq_one_letter_code
_entity_poly.pdbx_strand_id
1 'polypeptide(L)' 'MQYMLRGQQVFKECGHSICDACAGRLQKLNRNRLHVVCPTCNRITHTNSYKLPKNYALIELMEMLEH' A
#
# COMPACT_ATOMS: atom_id res chain seq x y z
N MET A 1 3.35 8.81 15.15
CA MET A 1 3.06 9.26 13.76
C MET A 1 4.20 8.99 12.79
N GLN A 2 5.45 9.01 13.26
CA GLN A 2 6.69 8.79 12.48
C GLN A 2 6.74 7.43 11.73
N TYR A 3 6.25 6.35 12.34
CA TYR A 3 6.27 5.00 11.74
C TYR A 3 5.26 4.77 10.60
N MET A 4 4.24 5.63 10.44
CA MET A 4 3.25 5.46 9.37
C MET A 4 3.76 5.97 8.01
N LEU A 5 4.77 6.83 8.02
CA LEU A 5 5.32 7.46 6.81
C LEU A 5 6.33 6.55 6.09
N ARG A 6 7.00 5.65 6.82
CA ARG A 6 8.09 4.79 6.29
C ARG A 6 7.65 3.54 5.55
N GLY A 7 6.34 3.29 5.51
CA GLY A 7 5.78 2.14 4.82
C GLY A 7 4.58 2.58 4.00
N GLN A 8 4.81 2.89 2.73
CA GLN A 8 3.77 3.22 1.78
C GLN A 8 3.65 2.09 0.77
N GLN A 9 2.46 1.53 0.60
CA GLN A 9 2.13 0.59 -0.46
C GLN A 9 1.34 1.27 -1.56
N VAL A 10 1.49 0.80 -2.80
CA VAL A 10 0.79 1.33 -3.98
C VAL A 10 -0.06 0.25 -4.64
N PHE A 11 -1.25 0.63 -5.08
CA PHE A 11 -2.10 -0.18 -5.94
C PHE A 11 -1.63 -0.03 -7.39
N LYS A 12 -0.89 -1.01 -7.92
CA LYS A 12 -0.29 -0.93 -9.27
C LYS A 12 -1.27 -0.59 -10.41
N GLU A 13 -2.54 -0.96 -10.27
CA GLU A 13 -3.54 -0.74 -11.32
C GLU A 13 -4.13 0.69 -11.32
N CYS A 14 -3.98 1.46 -10.24
CA CYS A 14 -4.49 2.84 -10.14
C CYS A 14 -3.51 3.89 -9.57
N GLY A 15 -2.35 3.50 -9.07
CA GLY A 15 -1.34 4.41 -8.53
C GLY A 15 -1.64 4.99 -7.13
N HIS A 16 -2.82 4.76 -6.56
CA HIS A 16 -3.12 5.20 -5.21
C HIS A 16 -2.24 4.51 -4.19
N SER A 17 -1.83 5.24 -3.15
CA SER A 17 -1.00 4.72 -2.08
C SER A 17 -1.74 4.68 -0.74
N ILE A 18 -1.36 3.74 0.11
CA ILE A 18 -1.84 3.59 1.49
C ILE A 18 -0.66 3.29 2.41
N CYS A 19 -0.81 3.51 3.71
CA CYS A 19 0.23 3.18 4.67
C CYS A 19 0.27 1.68 5.02
N ASP A 20 1.39 1.25 5.62
CA ASP A 20 1.68 -0.13 5.99
C ASP A 20 0.64 -0.72 6.93
N ALA A 21 0.16 0.10 7.88
CA ALA A 21 -0.93 -0.29 8.77
C ALA A 21 -2.23 -0.58 8.00
N CYS A 22 -2.56 0.24 7.01
CA CYS A 22 -3.75 0.04 6.17
C CYS A 22 -3.57 -1.18 5.25
N ALA A 23 -2.40 -1.36 4.64
CA ALA A 23 -2.13 -2.54 3.82
C ALA A 23 -2.16 -3.83 4.66
N GLY A 24 -1.62 -3.82 5.87
CA GLY A 24 -1.67 -4.96 6.79
C GLY A 24 -3.10 -5.33 7.19
N ARG A 25 -3.98 -4.33 7.41
CA ARG A 25 -5.41 -4.56 7.65
C ARG A 25 -6.12 -5.16 6.43
N LEU A 26 -5.89 -4.60 5.24
CA LEU A 26 -6.47 -5.10 3.98
C LEU A 26 -6.05 -6.53 3.68
N GLN A 27 -4.79 -6.87 3.97
CA GLN A 27 -4.26 -8.22 3.82
C GLN A 27 -4.93 -9.23 4.77
N LYS A 28 -5.16 -8.84 6.02
CA LYS A 28 -5.85 -9.69 7.00
C LYS A 28 -7.31 -9.98 6.59
N LEU A 29 -7.99 -8.99 6.02
CA LEU A 29 -9.37 -9.16 5.53
C LEU A 29 -9.47 -10.05 4.28
N ASN A 30 -8.40 -10.10 3.48
CA ASN A 30 -8.40 -10.75 2.17
C ASN A 30 -7.42 -11.94 2.09
N ARG A 31 -7.14 -12.63 3.22
CA ARG A 31 -6.10 -13.69 3.31
C ARG A 31 -6.18 -14.79 2.26
N ASN A 32 -7.37 -15.06 1.71
CA ASN A 32 -7.60 -16.10 0.69
C ASN A 32 -7.97 -15.53 -0.69
N ARG A 33 -7.81 -14.22 -0.92
CA ARG A 33 -8.13 -13.58 -2.20
C ARG A 33 -6.86 -13.25 -2.98
N LEU A 34 -6.88 -13.56 -4.27
CA LEU A 34 -5.83 -13.19 -5.24
C LEU A 34 -5.98 -11.74 -5.75
N HIS A 35 -6.75 -10.92 -5.05
CA HIS A 35 -6.97 -9.53 -5.40
C HIS A 35 -7.26 -8.68 -4.16
N VAL A 36 -6.98 -7.38 -4.28
CA VAL A 36 -7.33 -6.35 -3.32
C VAL A 36 -8.01 -5.19 -4.04
N VAL A 37 -8.97 -4.56 -3.38
CA VAL A 37 -9.71 -3.43 -3.93
C VAL A 37 -9.14 -2.14 -3.38
N CYS A 38 -8.82 -1.19 -4.25
CA CYS A 38 -8.39 0.14 -3.84
C CYS A 38 -9.54 0.84 -3.10
N PRO A 39 -9.36 1.30 -1.85
CA PRO A 39 -10.42 1.96 -1.09
C PRO A 39 -10.78 3.35 -1.63
N THR A 40 -9.89 3.97 -2.43
CA THR A 40 -10.10 5.32 -2.97
C THR A 40 -10.96 5.31 -4.24
N CYS A 41 -10.71 4.35 -5.14
CA CYS A 41 -11.33 4.34 -6.47
C CYS A 41 -11.97 3.00 -6.87
N ASN A 42 -12.04 2.04 -5.94
CA ASN A 42 -12.60 0.69 -6.13
C ASN A 42 -11.96 -0.13 -7.26
N ARG A 43 -10.80 0.29 -7.79
CA ARG A 43 -10.09 -0.50 -8.79
C ARG A 43 -9.53 -1.77 -8.17
N ILE A 44 -9.79 -2.90 -8.83
CA ILE A 44 -9.28 -4.21 -8.46
C ILE A 44 -7.81 -4.30 -8.85
N THR A 45 -6.96 -4.71 -7.90
CA THR A 45 -5.55 -5.03 -8.14
C THR A 45 -5.35 -6.51 -7.92
N HIS A 46 -4.98 -7.23 -8.98
CA HIS A 46 -4.63 -8.64 -8.89
C HIS A 46 -3.23 -8.80 -8.31
N THR A 47 -3.11 -9.68 -7.32
CA THR A 47 -1.88 -9.88 -6.59
C THR A 47 -1.57 -11.36 -6.42
N ASN A 48 -0.33 -11.73 -6.76
CA ASN A 48 0.18 -13.09 -6.65
C ASN A 48 0.73 -13.38 -5.23
N SER A 49 0.88 -12.32 -4.43
CA SER A 49 1.23 -12.39 -3.02
C SER A 49 0.20 -11.60 -2.22
N TYR A 50 0.04 -11.86 -0.93
CA TYR A 50 -0.83 -11.03 -0.10
C TYR A 50 -0.32 -9.57 -0.01
N LYS A 51 0.97 -9.32 -0.24
CA LYS A 51 1.58 -7.99 -0.07
C LYS A 51 1.41 -7.09 -1.30
N LEU A 52 0.90 -5.88 -1.06
CA LEU A 52 0.98 -4.78 -2.01
C LEU A 52 2.43 -4.29 -2.15
N PRO A 53 2.87 -3.86 -3.35
CA PRO A 53 4.21 -3.35 -3.56
C PRO A 53 4.43 -2.02 -2.82
N LYS A 54 5.66 -1.76 -2.40
CA LYS A 54 6.06 -0.49 -1.79
C LYS A 54 6.10 0.65 -2.82
N ASN A 55 5.75 1.86 -2.40
CA ASN A 55 5.97 3.09 -3.16
C ASN A 55 7.32 3.70 -2.78
N TYR A 56 8.40 3.24 -3.41
CA TYR A 56 9.75 3.68 -3.08
C TYR A 56 9.97 5.18 -3.32
N ALA A 57 9.39 5.76 -4.36
CA ALA A 57 9.49 7.20 -4.64
C ALA A 57 8.90 8.05 -3.51
N LEU A 58 7.75 7.64 -2.97
CA LEU A 58 7.13 8.35 -1.86
C LEU A 58 7.90 8.12 -0.55
N ILE A 59 8.42 6.91 -0.33
CA ILE A 59 9.25 6.61 0.85
C ILE A 59 10.51 7.49 0.85
N GLU A 60 11.22 7.55 -0.28
CA GLU A 60 12.44 8.37 -0.44
C GLU A 60 12.14 9.87 -0.22
N LEU A 61 11.07 10.39 -0.80
CA LEU A 61 10.67 11.78 -0.59
C LEU A 61 10.38 12.08 0.89
N MET A 62 9.74 11.14 1.59
CA MET A 62 9.44 11.32 3.02
C MET A 62 10.71 11.27 3.87
N GLU A 63 11.65 10.38 3.56
CA GLU A 63 12.96 10.31 4.23
C GLU A 63 13.78 11.60 4.02
N MET A 64 13.67 12.22 2.85
CA MET A 64 14.29 13.52 2.56
C MET A 64 13.68 14.67 3.36
N LEU A 65 12.36 14.65 3.60
CA LEU A 65 11.65 15.69 4.35
C LEU A 65 11.77 15.55 5.88
N GLU A 66 12.23 14.39 6.37
CA GLU A 66 12.50 14.15 7.80
C GLU A 66 13.87 14.70 8.27
N HIS A 67 14.66 15.30 7.37
CA HIS A 67 15.95 15.96 7.64
C HIS A 67 15.85 17.49 7.44
#